data_AF-H3C9X8-F1
#
_entry.id   AF-H3C9X8-F1
#
_cell.length_a   1.000
_cell.length_b   1.000
_cell.length_c   1.000
_cell.angle_alpha   90.00
_cell.angle_beta   90.00
_cell.angle_gamma   90.00
#
_symmetry.space_group_name_H-M   'P 1'
#
loop_
_entity.id
_entity.type
_entity.pdbx_description
1 polymer ?
#
loop_
_entity_poly.entity_id
_entity_poly.type
_entity_poly.pdbx_seq_one_letter_code
_entity_poly.pdbx_strand_id
1 'polypeptide(L)'
;LDEASQDVKDMGDELQRELHCCGLFSYKDWEGNIPDSCVCTEGQECQRVSSRVLLQARLLPISIYSKPCFPIIVPYILLVVDIMIGVVFALAVLAILGTTLSSIMIHQMRYPARPATVLTVPAIFTTAPPK
;
A
#
# COMPACT_ATOMS: atom_id res chain seq x y z
N LEU A 1 -9.71 -4.37 -21.49
CA LEU A 1 -10.32 -5.02 -20.30
C LEU A 1 -11.09 -6.28 -20.68
N ASP A 2 -11.65 -6.35 -21.89
CA ASP A 2 -12.43 -7.52 -22.34
C ASP A 2 -11.64 -8.85 -22.35
N GLU A 3 -10.33 -8.81 -22.65
CA GLU A 3 -9.46 -10.00 -22.67
C GLU A 3 -8.81 -10.35 -21.30
N ALA A 4 -9.15 -9.62 -20.23
CA ALA A 4 -8.52 -9.84 -18.92
C ALA A 4 -8.95 -11.18 -18.27
N SER A 5 -8.17 -11.66 -17.30
CA SER A 5 -8.53 -12.83 -16.48
C SER A 5 -9.80 -12.57 -15.66
N GLN A 6 -10.49 -13.64 -15.26
CA GLN A 6 -11.76 -13.52 -14.52
C GLN A 6 -11.60 -12.71 -13.22
N ASP A 7 -10.54 -12.97 -12.45
CA ASP A 7 -10.28 -12.23 -11.21
C ASP A 7 -10.14 -10.72 -11.43
N VAL A 8 -9.52 -10.32 -12.55
CA VAL A 8 -9.36 -8.90 -12.90
C VAL A 8 -10.69 -8.29 -13.36
N LYS A 9 -11.52 -9.07 -14.05
CA LYS A 9 -12.88 -8.65 -14.43
C LYS A 9 -13.76 -8.48 -13.19
N ASP A 10 -13.73 -9.43 -12.26
CA ASP A 10 -14.51 -9.38 -11.03
C ASP A 10 -14.13 -8.16 -10.17
N MET A 11 -12.82 -7.91 -10.02
CA MET A 11 -12.32 -6.70 -9.36
C MET A 11 -12.73 -5.42 -10.10
N GLY A 12 -12.66 -5.43 -11.44
CA GLY A 12 -13.11 -4.31 -12.26
C GLY A 12 -14.60 -4.02 -12.08
N ASP A 13 -15.43 -5.06 -11.99
CA ASP A 13 -16.87 -4.96 -11.81
C ASP A 13 -17.25 -4.40 -10.44
N GLU A 14 -16.56 -4.83 -9.38
CA GLU A 14 -16.73 -4.27 -8.04
C GLU A 14 -16.39 -2.78 -8.02
N LEU A 15 -15.23 -2.42 -8.60
CA LEU A 15 -14.76 -1.05 -8.64
C LEU A 15 -15.68 -0.12 -9.42
N GLN A 16 -16.23 -0.60 -10.55
CA GLN A 16 -17.17 0.16 -11.37
C GLN A 16 -18.48 0.45 -10.64
N ARG A 17 -18.97 -0.52 -9.84
CA ARG A 17 -20.16 -0.35 -9.00
C ARG A 17 -19.92 0.63 -7.86
N GLU A 18 -18.79 0.51 -7.16
CA GLU A 18 -18.50 1.38 -6.00
C GLU A 18 -18.17 2.82 -6.40
N LEU A 19 -17.40 3.00 -7.47
CA LEU A 19 -16.91 4.31 -7.90
C LEU A 19 -17.78 4.97 -8.97
N HIS A 20 -18.85 4.31 -9.43
CA HIS A 20 -19.75 4.81 -10.46
C HIS A 20 -18.99 5.30 -11.71
N CYS A 21 -18.12 4.43 -12.23
CA CYS A 21 -17.26 4.68 -13.38
C CYS A 21 -17.36 3.51 -14.38
N CYS A 22 -16.92 3.70 -15.62
CA CYS A 22 -16.93 2.63 -16.62
C CYS A 22 -15.66 2.62 -17.48
N GLY A 23 -14.98 1.46 -17.47
CA GLY A 23 -13.68 1.29 -18.10
C GLY A 23 -12.54 1.93 -17.31
N LEU A 24 -11.31 1.57 -17.66
CA LEU A 24 -10.13 2.10 -16.97
C LEU A 24 -9.87 3.54 -17.42
N PHE A 25 -9.71 3.75 -18.72
CA PHE A 25 -9.54 5.06 -19.36
C PHE A 25 -10.78 5.49 -20.14
N SER A 26 -11.59 4.53 -20.59
CA SER A 26 -12.86 4.78 -21.27
C SER A 26 -13.73 3.52 -21.31
N TYR A 27 -15.04 3.66 -21.46
CA TYR A 27 -15.93 2.52 -21.72
C TYR A 27 -15.51 1.69 -22.96
N LYS A 28 -14.74 2.28 -23.87
CA LYS A 28 -14.19 1.61 -25.06
C LYS A 28 -13.17 0.51 -24.73
N ASP A 29 -12.65 0.48 -23.50
CA ASP A 29 -11.73 -0.57 -23.03
C ASP A 29 -12.38 -1.97 -23.01
N TRP A 30 -13.72 -2.01 -23.12
CA TRP A 30 -14.55 -3.21 -23.21
C TRP A 30 -14.85 -3.66 -24.64
N GLU A 31 -14.41 -2.92 -25.66
CA GLU A 31 -14.56 -3.28 -27.09
C GLU A 31 -15.99 -3.64 -27.53
N GLY A 32 -16.99 -3.11 -26.82
CA GLY A 32 -18.42 -3.34 -27.05
C GLY A 32 -19.05 -4.37 -26.12
N ASN A 33 -18.26 -5.23 -25.46
CA ASN A 33 -18.69 -6.19 -24.44
C ASN A 33 -18.72 -5.52 -23.06
N ILE A 34 -19.58 -4.51 -22.91
CA ILE A 34 -19.65 -3.68 -21.71
C ILE A 34 -20.35 -4.49 -20.60
N PRO A 35 -19.77 -4.61 -19.40
CA PRO A 35 -20.34 -5.38 -18.31
C PRO A 35 -21.51 -4.64 -17.64
N ASP A 36 -22.37 -5.41 -16.94
CA ASP A 36 -23.52 -4.86 -16.22
C ASP A 36 -23.12 -3.95 -15.05
N SER A 37 -21.89 -4.08 -14.54
CA SER A 37 -21.28 -3.21 -13.52
C SER A 37 -21.15 -1.74 -13.99
N CYS A 38 -21.10 -1.50 -15.30
CA CYS A 38 -21.08 -0.16 -15.88
C CYS A 38 -22.47 0.50 -15.94
N VAL A 39 -23.56 -0.24 -15.73
CA VAL A 39 -24.92 0.26 -15.94
C VAL A 39 -25.26 1.31 -14.89
N CYS A 40 -25.78 2.44 -15.37
CA CYS A 40 -25.99 3.64 -14.58
C CYS A 40 -27.50 3.91 -14.36
N THR A 41 -27.87 4.22 -13.11
CA THR A 41 -29.26 4.48 -12.69
C THR A 41 -29.56 5.99 -12.66
N GLU A 42 -30.83 6.39 -12.72
CA GLU A 42 -31.21 7.80 -12.67
C GLU A 42 -30.72 8.48 -11.38
N GLY A 43 -30.10 9.66 -11.52
CA GLY A 43 -29.49 10.43 -10.43
C GLY A 43 -27.95 10.49 -10.48
N GLN A 44 -27.31 9.78 -11.41
CA GLN A 44 -25.86 9.76 -11.62
C GLN A 44 -25.47 10.36 -12.97
N GLU A 45 -24.18 10.67 -13.14
CA GLU A 45 -23.66 11.13 -14.44
C GLU A 45 -23.57 9.96 -15.43
N CYS A 46 -24.67 9.70 -16.14
CA CYS A 46 -24.76 8.64 -17.14
C CYS A 46 -24.60 9.18 -18.58
N GLN A 47 -24.09 8.33 -19.48
CA GLN A 47 -24.10 8.55 -20.93
C GLN A 47 -24.71 7.35 -21.66
N ARG A 48 -25.38 7.61 -22.79
CA ARG A 48 -25.94 6.56 -23.64
C ARG A 48 -24.91 6.11 -24.67
N VAL A 49 -24.63 4.81 -24.74
CA VAL A 49 -23.71 4.21 -25.71
C VAL A 49 -24.35 2.99 -26.36
N SER A 50 -23.89 2.62 -27.54
CA SER A 50 -24.24 1.34 -28.16
C SER A 50 -23.33 0.23 -27.64
N SER A 51 -23.93 -0.82 -27.08
CA SER A 51 -23.21 -2.01 -26.62
C SER A 51 -23.56 -3.22 -27.49
N ARG A 52 -22.60 -4.14 -27.66
CA ARG A 52 -22.83 -5.43 -28.29
C ARG A 52 -23.45 -6.36 -27.26
N VAL A 53 -24.74 -6.63 -27.40
CA VAL A 53 -25.39 -7.65 -26.56
C VAL A 53 -25.15 -9.01 -27.20
N LEU A 54 -24.41 -9.87 -26.49
CA LEU A 54 -23.94 -11.19 -26.93
C LEU A 54 -25.09 -12.12 -27.38
N LEU A 55 -26.28 -11.94 -26.81
CA LEU A 55 -27.48 -12.73 -27.12
C LEU A 55 -28.07 -12.48 -28.52
N GLN A 56 -27.80 -11.34 -29.16
CA GLN A 56 -28.49 -10.98 -30.42
C GLN A 56 -27.61 -10.36 -31.51
N ALA A 57 -26.31 -10.16 -31.27
CA ALA A 57 -25.41 -9.46 -32.20
C ALA A 57 -25.97 -8.10 -32.68
N ARG A 58 -26.83 -7.48 -31.86
CA ARG A 58 -27.43 -6.17 -32.09
C ARG A 58 -26.74 -5.14 -31.21
N LEU A 59 -26.53 -3.95 -31.77
CA LEU A 59 -26.14 -2.78 -30.99
C LEU A 59 -27.39 -2.23 -30.31
N LEU A 60 -27.52 -2.45 -29.00
CA LEU A 60 -28.57 -1.84 -28.20
C LEU A 60 -28.03 -0.60 -27.47
N PRO A 61 -28.81 0.50 -27.40
CA PRO A 61 -28.44 1.64 -26.58
C PRO A 61 -28.58 1.27 -25.09
N ILE A 62 -27.49 1.40 -24.33
CA ILE A 62 -27.46 1.22 -22.88
C ILE A 62 -27.02 2.53 -22.21
N SER A 63 -27.43 2.71 -20.94
CA SER A 63 -27.02 3.81 -20.08
C SER A 63 -25.85 3.34 -19.21
N ILE A 64 -24.70 3.99 -19.32
CA ILE A 64 -23.49 3.65 -18.53
C ILE A 64 -22.93 4.86 -17.81
N TYR A 65 -22.07 4.63 -16.82
CA TYR A 65 -21.32 5.71 -16.18
C TYR A 65 -20.47 6.47 -17.20
N SER A 66 -20.51 7.80 -17.11
CA SER A 66 -19.79 8.68 -18.05
C SER A 66 -18.30 8.76 -17.78
N LYS A 67 -17.91 8.64 -16.50
CA LYS A 67 -16.53 8.84 -16.04
C LYS A 67 -15.70 7.55 -16.14
N PRO A 68 -14.42 7.64 -16.53
CA PRO A 68 -13.49 6.52 -16.44
C PRO A 68 -12.98 6.33 -15.01
N CYS A 69 -12.57 5.11 -14.66
CA CYS A 69 -12.17 4.77 -13.29
C CYS A 69 -10.75 5.26 -12.93
N PHE A 70 -9.81 5.30 -13.88
CA PHE A 70 -8.42 5.69 -13.65
C PHE A 70 -8.25 7.02 -12.90
N PRO A 71 -8.85 8.15 -13.33
CA PRO A 71 -8.69 9.43 -12.61
C PRO A 71 -9.27 9.41 -11.19
N ILE A 72 -10.18 8.48 -10.88
CA ILE A 72 -10.74 8.29 -9.53
C ILE A 72 -9.74 7.51 -8.66
N ILE A 73 -9.11 6.45 -9.21
CA ILE A 73 -8.25 5.52 -8.46
C ILE A 73 -6.85 6.07 -8.22
N VAL A 74 -6.25 6.73 -9.22
CA VAL A 74 -4.87 7.25 -9.16
C VAL A 74 -4.54 8.05 -7.90
N PRO A 75 -5.36 9.02 -7.43
CA PRO A 75 -5.04 9.76 -6.21
C PRO A 75 -4.93 8.85 -4.97
N TYR A 76 -5.74 7.79 -4.87
CA TYR A 76 -5.62 6.82 -3.78
C TYR A 76 -4.33 6.02 -3.86
N ILE A 77 -3.94 5.58 -5.07
CA ILE A 77 -2.67 4.85 -5.27
C ILE A 77 -1.48 5.74 -4.90
N LEU A 78 -1.47 7.00 -5.34
CA LEU A 78 -0.40 7.94 -5.01
C LEU A 78 -0.28 8.16 -3.51
N LEU A 79 -1.41 8.33 -2.81
CA LEU A 79 -1.43 8.45 -1.36
C LEU A 79 -0.80 7.24 -0.66
N VAL A 80 -1.16 6.02 -1.09
CA VAL A 80 -0.60 4.78 -0.53
C VAL A 80 0.91 4.70 -0.79
N VAL A 81 1.36 5.04 -1.99
CA VAL A 81 2.79 5.06 -2.34
C VAL A 81 3.56 6.05 -1.47
N ASP A 82 3.04 7.27 -1.30
CA ASP A 82 3.68 8.31 -0.49
C ASP A 82 3.83 7.86 0.98
N ILE A 83 2.79 7.24 1.55
CA ILE A 83 2.84 6.67 2.91
C ILE A 83 3.91 5.58 2.99
N MET A 84 3.93 4.66 2.02
CA MET A 84 4.89 3.56 2.00
C MET A 84 6.34 4.06 1.91
N ILE A 85 6.59 5.07 1.08
CA ILE A 85 7.92 5.71 0.99
C ILE A 85 8.32 6.30 2.35
N GLY A 86 7.40 6.99 3.03
CA GLY A 86 7.64 7.53 4.37
C GLY A 86 8.00 6.43 5.39
N VAL A 87 7.28 5.31 5.39
CA VAL A 87 7.55 4.17 6.28
C VAL A 87 8.92 3.56 5.99
N VAL A 88 9.23 3.29 4.73
CA VAL A 88 10.53 2.71 4.32
C VAL A 88 11.68 3.62 4.72
N PHE A 89 11.54 4.93 4.50
CA PHE A 89 12.56 5.91 4.90
C PHE A 89 12.77 5.93 6.42
N ALA A 90 11.69 5.93 7.20
CA ALA A 90 11.79 5.88 8.66
C ALA A 90 12.49 4.61 9.15
N LEU A 91 12.13 3.44 8.60
CA LEU A 91 12.78 2.17 8.92
C LEU A 91 14.27 2.17 8.54
N ALA A 92 14.64 2.75 7.39
CA ALA A 92 16.02 2.87 6.97
C ALA A 92 16.84 3.75 7.95
N VAL A 93 16.29 4.88 8.37
CA VAL A 93 16.93 5.74 9.38
C VAL A 93 17.11 5.00 10.71
N LEU A 94 16.08 4.29 11.18
CA LEU A 94 16.16 3.48 12.41
C LEU A 94 17.21 2.38 12.30
N ALA A 95 17.33 1.72 11.14
CA ALA A 95 18.36 0.70 10.90
C ALA A 95 19.78 1.31 10.93
N ILE A 96 19.98 2.48 10.34
CA ILE A 96 21.27 3.18 10.36
C ILE A 96 21.63 3.59 11.79
N LEU A 97 20.67 4.15 12.54
CA LEU A 97 20.89 4.50 13.96
C LEU A 97 21.18 3.25 14.80
N GLY A 98 20.43 2.16 14.61
CA GLY A 98 20.65 0.90 15.32
C GLY A 98 22.02 0.30 15.03
N THR A 99 22.45 0.27 13.77
CA THR A 99 23.76 -0.26 13.36
C THR A 99 24.92 0.60 13.85
N THR A 100 24.80 1.93 13.80
CA THR A 100 25.83 2.85 14.32
C THR A 100 25.98 2.72 15.84
N LEU A 101 24.88 2.74 16.59
CA LEU A 101 24.90 2.55 18.05
C LEU A 101 25.46 1.17 18.44
N SER A 102 25.08 0.12 17.72
CA SER A 102 25.63 -1.24 17.94
C SER A 102 27.14 -1.28 17.70
N SER A 103 27.61 -0.63 16.65
CA SER A 103 29.04 -0.56 16.32
C SER A 103 29.83 0.19 17.40
N ILE A 104 29.30 1.30 17.91
CA ILE A 104 29.90 2.06 19.02
C ILE A 104 29.98 1.18 20.28
N MET A 105 28.89 0.48 20.64
CA MET A 105 28.86 -0.41 21.80
C MET A 105 29.91 -1.53 21.69
N ILE A 106 30.01 -2.17 20.52
CA ILE A 106 31.02 -3.21 20.27
C ILE A 106 32.44 -2.64 20.38
N HIS A 107 32.67 -1.43 19.86
CA HIS A 107 33.97 -0.77 19.99
C HIS A 107 34.34 -0.51 21.45
N GLN A 108 33.41 -0.01 22.27
CA GLN A 108 33.62 0.22 23.71
C GLN A 108 33.89 -1.09 24.48
N MET A 109 33.21 -2.18 24.12
CA MET A 109 33.45 -3.50 24.74
C MET A 109 34.82 -4.08 24.36
N ARG A 110 35.25 -3.93 23.09
CA ARG A 110 36.53 -4.47 22.59
C ARG A 110 37.75 -3.63 23.01
N TYR A 111 37.60 -2.32 23.04
CA TYR A 111 38.64 -1.37 23.43
C TYR A 111 38.13 -0.48 24.55
N PRO A 112 38.05 -1.00 25.79
CA PRO A 112 37.67 -0.19 26.94
C PRO A 112 38.67 0.95 27.07
N ALA A 113 38.24 2.17 26.73
CA ALA A 113 39.00 3.38 26.97
C ALA A 113 39.02 3.61 28.48
N ARG A 114 40.04 3.02 29.12
CA ARG A 114 40.33 2.95 30.55
C ARG A 114 39.55 1.84 31.26
N PRO A 115 40.20 1.06 32.14
CA PRO A 115 39.45 0.22 33.06
C PRO A 115 38.52 1.16 33.82
N ALA A 116 37.23 0.85 33.84
CA ALA A 116 36.38 1.35 34.91
C ALA A 116 37.19 1.11 36.19
N THR A 117 37.57 2.17 36.90
CA THR A 117 38.09 2.04 38.25
C THR A 117 36.96 1.41 39.03
N VAL A 118 36.94 0.08 39.03
CA VAL A 118 36.17 -0.70 39.98
C VAL A 118 36.67 -0.16 41.31
N LEU A 119 35.80 0.56 42.02
CA LEU A 119 36.06 0.92 43.40
C LEU A 119 36.04 -0.40 44.17
N THR A 120 37.12 -1.17 44.06
CA THR A 120 37.38 -2.31 44.92
C THR A 120 37.63 -1.72 46.28
N VAL A 121 36.56 -1.54 47.06
CA VAL A 121 36.65 -1.31 48.49
C VAL A 121 37.36 -2.54 49.05
N PRO A 122 38.55 -2.42 49.65
CA PRO A 122 39.20 -3.57 50.25
C PRO A 122 38.34 -4.00 51.44
N ALA A 123 37.82 -5.23 51.38
CA ALA A 123 37.20 -5.86 52.54
C ALA A 123 38.31 -6.22 53.54
N ILE A 124 38.78 -5.24 54.32
CA ILE A 124 39.65 -5.48 55.46
C ILE A 124 38.77 -6.05 56.57
N PHE A 125 38.56 -7.36 56.58
CA PHE A 125 38.01 -8.07 57.72
C PHE A 125 39.09 -8.17 58.80
N THR A 126 39.15 -7.20 59.71
CA THR A 126 39.93 -7.36 60.93
C THR A 126 39.14 -8.28 61.86
N THR A 127 39.55 -9.55 61.98
CA THR A 127 39.18 -10.36 63.15
C THR A 127 40.36 -10.30 64.11
N ALA A 128 40.22 -9.52 65.17
CA ALA A 128 41.16 -9.57 66.29
C ALA A 128 40.97 -10.92 67.02
N PRO A 129 42.05 -11.66 67.34
CA PRO A 129 41.91 -12.90 68.10
C PRO A 129 41.61 -12.58 69.57
N PRO A 130 40.74 -13.37 70.24
CA PRO A 130 40.47 -13.18 71.66
C PRO A 130 41.72 -13.55 72.49
N LYS A 131 42.03 -12.72 73.49
CA LYS A 131 42.89 -13.07 74.62
C LYS A 131 42.06 -13.08 75.89
#